data_AF-A0AAW0XEU9-F1
#
_entry.id   AF-A0AAW0XEU9-F1
#
_cell.length_a   1.000
_cell.length_b   1.000
_cell.length_c   1.000
_cell.angle_alpha   90.00
_cell.angle_beta   90.00
_cell.angle_gamma   90.00
#
_symmetry.space_group_name_H-M   'P 1'
#
loop_
_entity.id
_entity.type
_entity.pdbx_description
1 polymer ?
#
loop_
_entity_poly.entity_id
_entity_poly.type
_entity_poly.pdbx_seq_one_letter_code
_entity_poly.pdbx_strand_id
1 'polypeptide(L)'
;MQELDRMLAETNRLNDSRRALEHAHRDTENPLHVTKECLYFRENRQGIDLVRDQPEEAMLREVDTIKDCQTRMKNLLDRVNLQLSRNRAARQDLEHDTMNKNHALTIDHTQHSLHNYSAAITYYPGIERVDNTVSVPETWAELSNRNIQQSQSERSSSQRLRQEVDSLIAATHQDMWMAWSSSNTCLTHRAGETGDTRNKLLAHRDRVQREMNDLERHIDMLRKAILDKSAPLKVVQTRLEGRTHRPETELCRDPPQH
;
A
#
# COMPACT_ATOMS: atom_id res chain seq x y z
N MET A 1 -30.41 4.96 -34.74
CA MET A 1 -30.08 6.12 -33.87
C MET A 1 -30.08 5.73 -32.39
N GLN A 2 -31.19 5.26 -31.81
CA GLN A 2 -31.27 4.93 -30.38
C GLN A 2 -30.19 3.94 -29.88
N GLU A 3 -29.82 2.91 -30.66
CA GLU A 3 -28.79 1.94 -30.22
C GLU A 3 -27.37 2.54 -30.24
N LEU A 4 -27.07 3.42 -31.20
CA LEU A 4 -25.80 4.12 -31.27
C LEU A 4 -25.60 5.03 -30.05
N ASP A 5 -26.64 5.77 -29.66
CA ASP A 5 -26.61 6.65 -28.48
C ASP A 5 -26.37 5.85 -27.20
N ARG A 6 -27.01 4.68 -27.08
CA ARG A 6 -26.82 3.79 -25.93
C ARG A 6 -25.40 3.21 -25.89
N MET A 7 -24.81 2.88 -27.03
CA MET A 7 -23.43 2.40 -27.12
C MET A 7 -22.42 3.49 -26.75
N LEU A 8 -22.63 4.71 -27.22
CA LEU A 8 -21.84 5.88 -26.84
C LEU A 8 -21.91 6.15 -25.34
N ALA A 9 -23.13 6.16 -24.77
CA ALA A 9 -23.34 6.36 -23.35
C ALA A 9 -22.63 5.29 -22.49
N GLU A 10 -22.72 4.02 -22.86
CA GLU A 10 -22.04 2.94 -22.12
C GLU A 10 -20.51 3.01 -22.28
N THR A 11 -20.00 3.37 -23.46
CA THR A 11 -18.56 3.57 -23.69
C THR A 11 -18.00 4.68 -22.81
N ASN A 12 -18.72 5.79 -22.67
CA ASN A 12 -18.34 6.88 -21.78
C ASN A 12 -18.30 6.43 -20.32
N ARG A 13 -19.33 5.71 -19.85
CA ARG A 13 -19.36 5.15 -18.48
C ARG A 13 -18.19 4.20 -18.22
N LEU A 14 -17.87 3.31 -19.17
CA LEU A 14 -16.74 2.39 -19.02
C LEU A 14 -15.40 3.16 -18.99
N ASN A 15 -15.29 4.24 -19.75
CA ASN A 15 -14.12 5.11 -19.74
C ASN A 15 -13.95 5.85 -18.40
N ASP A 16 -15.07 6.26 -17.77
CA ASP A 16 -15.04 6.84 -16.42
C ASP A 16 -14.59 5.80 -15.37
N SER A 17 -15.10 4.57 -15.43
CA SER A 17 -14.63 3.46 -14.59
C SER A 17 -13.13 3.16 -14.82
N ARG A 18 -12.65 3.21 -16.07
CA ARG A 18 -11.21 3.08 -16.38
C ARG A 18 -10.40 4.16 -15.66
N ARG A 19 -10.81 5.43 -15.75
CA ARG A 19 -10.12 6.55 -15.09
C ARG A 19 -10.11 6.40 -13.58
N ALA A 20 -11.22 5.94 -12.99
CA ALA A 20 -11.30 5.65 -11.56
C ALA A 20 -10.30 4.56 -11.16
N LEU A 21 -10.20 3.48 -11.93
CA LEU A 21 -9.23 2.39 -11.68
C LEU A 21 -7.78 2.86 -11.87
N GLU A 22 -7.48 3.68 -12.87
CA GLU A 22 -6.15 4.28 -13.07
C GLU A 22 -5.76 5.22 -11.92
N HIS A 23 -6.72 5.97 -11.39
CA HIS A 23 -6.49 6.80 -10.22
C HIS A 23 -6.22 5.95 -8.97
N ALA A 24 -7.07 4.96 -8.69
CA ALA A 24 -6.89 4.04 -7.58
C ALA A 24 -5.53 3.33 -7.64
N HIS A 25 -5.11 2.89 -8.83
CA HIS A 25 -3.79 2.29 -9.03
C HIS A 25 -2.66 3.26 -8.69
N ARG A 26 -2.72 4.51 -9.17
CA ARG A 26 -1.68 5.52 -8.85
C ARG A 26 -1.62 5.84 -7.37
N ASP A 27 -2.75 5.87 -6.69
CA ASP A 27 -2.81 6.18 -5.26
C ASP A 27 -2.14 5.10 -4.39
N THR A 28 -1.93 3.88 -4.92
CA THR A 28 -1.19 2.81 -4.22
C THR A 28 0.33 3.03 -4.17
N GLU A 29 0.89 3.90 -5.02
CA GLU A 29 2.34 4.10 -5.11
C GLU A 29 2.91 4.77 -3.86
N ASN A 30 2.19 5.74 -3.29
CA ASN A 30 2.65 6.45 -2.11
C ASN A 30 2.71 5.55 -0.86
N PRO A 31 1.64 4.79 -0.50
CA PRO A 31 1.73 3.77 0.54
C PRO A 31 2.89 2.80 0.33
N LEU A 32 3.06 2.26 -0.89
CA LEU A 32 4.15 1.35 -1.19
C LEU A 32 5.53 1.97 -0.92
N HIS A 33 5.72 3.24 -1.31
CA HIS A 33 6.96 3.96 -1.07
C HIS A 33 7.22 4.14 0.43
N VAL A 34 6.21 4.61 1.18
CA VAL A 34 6.33 4.80 2.64
C VAL A 34 6.70 3.50 3.35
N THR A 35 6.03 2.39 3.04
CA THR A 35 6.31 1.10 3.69
C THR A 35 7.72 0.60 3.37
N LYS A 36 8.22 0.83 2.14
CA LYS A 36 9.61 0.52 1.77
C LYS A 36 10.63 1.39 2.49
N GLU A 37 10.37 2.69 2.62
CA GLU A 37 11.24 3.60 3.39
C GLU A 37 11.28 3.17 4.87
N CYS A 38 10.14 2.79 5.45
CA CYS A 38 10.09 2.25 6.79
C CYS A 38 10.97 0.99 6.93
N LEU A 39 10.90 0.05 5.98
CA LEU A 39 11.77 -1.13 5.97
C LEU A 39 13.24 -0.75 5.86
N TYR A 40 13.59 0.20 4.99
CA TYR A 40 14.97 0.69 4.85
C TYR A 40 15.52 1.29 6.16
N PHE A 41 14.73 2.07 6.89
CA PHE A 41 15.15 2.55 8.23
C PHE A 41 15.35 1.42 9.23
N ARG A 42 14.57 0.34 9.12
CA ARG A 42 14.69 -0.82 10.02
C ARG A 42 15.90 -1.68 9.72
N GLU A 43 16.35 -1.74 8.47
CA GLU A 43 17.61 -2.40 8.07
C GLU A 43 18.84 -1.68 8.65
N ASN A 44 18.72 -0.39 8.96
CA ASN A 44 19.78 0.42 9.58
C ASN A 44 19.85 0.31 11.12
N ARG A 45 19.06 -0.58 11.74
CA ARG A 45 19.16 -0.87 13.18
C ARG A 45 20.53 -1.49 13.51
N GLN A 46 21.04 -1.24 14.72
CA GLN A 46 22.39 -1.66 15.10
C GLN A 46 22.40 -2.75 16.18
N GLY A 47 23.40 -3.64 16.09
CA GLY A 47 23.67 -4.64 17.12
C GLY A 47 22.49 -5.58 17.37
N ILE A 48 22.10 -5.71 18.63
CA ILE A 48 21.02 -6.60 19.06
C ILE A 48 19.64 -6.19 18.53
N ASP A 49 19.49 -4.94 18.07
CA ASP A 49 18.23 -4.44 17.52
C ASP A 49 18.05 -4.81 16.03
N LEU A 50 19.10 -5.27 15.34
CA LEU A 50 19.02 -5.77 13.97
C LEU A 50 18.48 -7.20 13.96
N VAL A 51 17.17 -7.31 14.19
CA VAL A 51 16.45 -8.58 14.23
C VAL A 51 15.19 -8.50 13.39
N ARG A 52 14.93 -9.59 12.66
CA ARG A 52 13.69 -9.78 11.92
C ARG A 52 12.56 -10.00 12.92
N ASP A 53 11.71 -9.00 13.06
CA ASP A 53 10.72 -8.94 14.12
C ASP A 53 9.31 -8.73 13.57
N GLN A 54 8.31 -8.76 14.45
CA GLN A 54 6.91 -8.67 14.04
C GLN A 54 6.56 -7.44 13.18
N PRO A 55 7.01 -6.21 13.50
CA PRO A 55 6.83 -5.07 12.60
C PRO A 55 7.45 -5.26 11.21
N GLU A 56 8.66 -5.82 11.11
CA GLU A 56 9.30 -6.05 9.80
C GLU A 56 8.53 -7.09 8.98
N GLU A 57 8.09 -8.19 9.58
CA GLU A 57 7.26 -9.19 8.91
C GLU A 57 5.91 -8.62 8.46
N ALA A 58 5.29 -7.75 9.27
CA ALA A 58 4.02 -7.11 8.92
C ALA A 58 4.20 -6.11 7.77
N MET A 59 5.28 -5.33 7.75
CA MET A 59 5.59 -4.41 6.65
C MET A 59 5.93 -5.13 5.35
N LEU A 60 6.67 -6.25 5.41
CA LEU A 60 6.92 -7.07 4.22
C LEU A 60 5.61 -7.60 3.63
N ARG A 61 4.70 -8.11 4.49
CA ARG A 61 3.34 -8.53 4.08
C ARG A 61 2.54 -7.38 3.48
N GLU A 62 2.66 -6.17 4.02
CA GLU A 62 2.02 -4.98 3.47
C GLU A 62 2.56 -4.63 2.07
N VAL A 63 3.87 -4.67 1.87
CA VAL A 63 4.49 -4.47 0.55
C VAL A 63 3.98 -5.49 -0.47
N ASP A 64 3.92 -6.77 -0.09
CA ASP A 64 3.43 -7.84 -0.97
C ASP A 64 1.95 -7.63 -1.31
N THR A 65 1.13 -7.30 -0.30
CA THR A 65 -0.30 -7.00 -0.48
C THR A 65 -0.52 -5.84 -1.45
N ILE A 66 0.24 -4.75 -1.30
CA ILE A 66 0.10 -3.59 -2.20
C ILE A 66 0.50 -3.95 -3.64
N LYS A 67 1.58 -4.73 -3.84
CA LYS A 67 1.99 -5.19 -5.17
C LYS A 67 0.96 -6.12 -5.80
N ASP A 68 0.33 -6.98 -5.02
CA ASP A 68 -0.75 -7.86 -5.50
C ASP A 68 -1.99 -7.04 -5.89
N CYS A 69 -2.35 -6.02 -5.12
CA CYS A 69 -3.38 -5.04 -5.49
C CYS A 69 -3.04 -4.34 -6.83
N GLN A 70 -1.83 -3.83 -6.98
CA GLN A 70 -1.37 -3.19 -8.22
C GLN A 70 -1.48 -4.12 -9.42
N THR A 71 -1.05 -5.38 -9.26
CA THR A 71 -1.11 -6.39 -10.33
C THR A 71 -2.54 -6.70 -10.73
N ARG A 72 -3.45 -6.89 -9.76
CA ARG A 72 -4.88 -7.10 -10.03
C ARG A 72 -5.49 -5.91 -10.77
N MET A 73 -5.19 -4.68 -10.34
CA MET A 73 -5.67 -3.45 -11.00
C MET A 73 -5.16 -3.33 -12.43
N LYS A 74 -3.87 -3.59 -12.69
CA LYS A 74 -3.30 -3.58 -14.05
C LYS A 74 -3.97 -4.59 -14.97
N ASN A 75 -4.15 -5.82 -14.50
CA ASN A 75 -4.82 -6.87 -15.28
C ASN A 75 -6.27 -6.49 -15.62
N LEU A 76 -6.99 -5.84 -14.71
CA LEU A 76 -8.34 -5.37 -14.98
C LEU A 76 -8.35 -4.15 -15.93
N LEU A 77 -7.38 -3.24 -15.82
CA LEU A 77 -7.21 -2.13 -16.76
C LEU A 77 -7.02 -2.62 -18.20
N ASP A 78 -6.20 -3.65 -18.41
CA ASP A 78 -5.98 -4.23 -19.74
C ASP A 78 -7.28 -4.79 -20.33
N ARG A 79 -8.09 -5.46 -19.50
CA ARG A 79 -9.41 -5.98 -19.90
C ARG A 79 -10.39 -4.86 -20.23
N VAL A 80 -10.41 -3.79 -19.44
CA VAL A 80 -11.24 -2.59 -19.69
C VAL A 80 -10.82 -1.90 -20.98
N ASN A 81 -9.52 -1.74 -21.23
CA ASN A 81 -8.99 -1.15 -22.46
C ASN A 81 -9.36 -1.97 -23.70
N LEU A 82 -9.25 -3.30 -23.61
CA LEU A 82 -9.70 -4.19 -24.68
C LEU A 82 -11.19 -4.04 -24.95
N GLN A 83 -12.02 -3.97 -23.90
CA GLN A 83 -13.46 -3.77 -24.04
C GLN A 83 -13.80 -2.42 -24.67
N LEU A 84 -13.10 -1.34 -24.31
CA LEU A 84 -13.27 -0.02 -24.96
C LEU A 84 -12.96 -0.07 -26.46
N SER A 85 -11.95 -0.85 -26.85
CA SER A 85 -11.63 -1.09 -28.27
C SER A 85 -12.77 -1.82 -28.99
N ARG A 86 -13.33 -2.87 -28.37
CA ARG A 86 -14.50 -3.61 -28.91
C ARG A 86 -15.73 -2.72 -29.04
N ASN A 87 -15.99 -1.88 -28.03
CA ASN A 87 -17.09 -0.92 -28.08
C ASN A 87 -16.91 0.07 -29.23
N ARG A 88 -15.68 0.53 -29.48
CA ARG A 88 -15.38 1.40 -30.62
C ARG A 88 -15.65 0.72 -31.96
N ALA A 89 -15.28 -0.55 -32.12
CA ALA A 89 -15.54 -1.31 -33.33
C ALA A 89 -17.05 -1.48 -33.58
N ALA A 90 -17.80 -1.96 -32.58
CA ALA A 90 -19.25 -2.12 -32.71
C ALA A 90 -19.98 -0.78 -32.93
N ARG A 91 -19.45 0.33 -32.40
CA ARG A 91 -19.95 1.68 -32.72
C ARG A 91 -19.74 2.03 -34.19
N GLN A 92 -18.55 1.77 -34.75
CA GLN A 92 -18.25 2.05 -36.15
C GLN A 92 -19.16 1.26 -37.10
N ASP A 93 -19.43 -0.01 -36.77
CA ASP A 93 -20.34 -0.85 -37.55
C ASP A 93 -21.77 -0.27 -37.58
N LEU A 94 -22.27 0.22 -36.44
CA LEU A 94 -23.58 0.88 -36.35
C LEU A 94 -23.63 2.22 -37.08
N GLU A 95 -22.55 3.02 -37.01
CA GLU A 95 -22.43 4.30 -37.72
C GLU A 95 -22.45 4.08 -39.23
N HIS A 96 -21.68 3.10 -39.71
CA HIS A 96 -21.61 2.74 -41.11
C HIS A 96 -22.97 2.24 -41.65
N ASP A 97 -23.61 1.33 -40.92
CA ASP A 97 -24.95 0.83 -41.26
C ASP A 97 -26.00 1.96 -41.31
N THR A 98 -25.98 2.87 -40.33
CA THR A 98 -26.88 4.03 -40.30
C THR A 98 -26.60 4.98 -41.47
N MET A 99 -25.33 5.25 -41.78
CA MET A 99 -24.93 6.13 -42.88
C MET A 99 -25.41 5.58 -44.23
N ASN A 100 -25.19 4.28 -44.49
CA ASN A 100 -25.61 3.64 -45.73
C ASN A 100 -27.13 3.67 -45.90
N LYS A 101 -27.89 3.43 -44.82
CA LYS A 101 -29.35 3.51 -44.85
C LYS A 101 -29.86 4.93 -45.11
N ASN A 102 -29.25 5.95 -44.50
CA ASN A 102 -29.61 7.34 -44.77
C ASN A 102 -29.30 7.74 -46.22
N HIS A 103 -28.18 7.23 -46.77
CA HIS A 103 -27.85 7.46 -48.16
C HIS A 103 -28.86 6.80 -49.10
N ALA A 104 -29.22 5.53 -48.86
CA ALA A 104 -30.26 4.83 -49.61
C ALA A 104 -31.61 5.58 -49.55
N LEU A 105 -32.05 6.00 -48.37
CA LEU A 105 -33.27 6.81 -48.21
C LEU A 105 -33.22 8.14 -48.98
N THR A 106 -32.05 8.78 -49.04
CA THR A 106 -31.88 10.01 -49.83
C THR A 106 -32.06 9.73 -51.32
N ILE A 107 -31.46 8.64 -51.82
CA ILE A 107 -31.67 8.19 -53.20
C ILE A 107 -33.15 7.92 -53.43
N ASP A 108 -33.80 7.13 -52.60
CA ASP A 108 -35.22 6.78 -52.75
C ASP A 108 -36.11 8.03 -52.74
N HIS A 109 -35.81 9.02 -51.90
CA HIS A 109 -36.53 10.29 -51.87
C HIS A 109 -36.38 11.06 -53.19
N THR A 110 -35.16 11.12 -53.75
CA THR A 110 -34.94 11.74 -55.07
C THR A 110 -35.71 11.01 -56.16
N GLN A 111 -35.70 9.67 -56.17
CA GLN A 111 -36.41 8.88 -57.17
C GLN A 111 -37.94 9.02 -57.04
N HIS A 112 -38.45 9.06 -55.80
CA HIS A 112 -39.87 9.28 -55.54
C HIS A 112 -40.36 10.65 -56.04
N SER A 113 -39.50 11.68 -56.03
CA SER A 113 -39.84 13.03 -56.51
C SER A 113 -39.87 13.18 -58.04
N LEU A 114 -39.44 12.17 -58.79
CA LEU A 114 -39.43 12.21 -60.26
C LEU A 114 -40.87 12.16 -60.81
N HIS A 115 -41.09 12.90 -61.89
CA HIS A 115 -42.34 12.92 -62.64
C HIS A 115 -42.08 12.95 -64.15
N ASN A 116 -43.10 12.74 -64.98
CA ASN A 116 -42.94 12.61 -66.44
C ASN A 116 -42.28 13.81 -67.13
N TYR A 117 -42.29 14.99 -66.50
CA TYR A 117 -41.65 16.21 -67.00
C TYR A 117 -40.27 16.49 -66.38
N SER A 118 -39.70 15.58 -65.59
CA SER A 118 -38.41 15.78 -64.93
C SER A 118 -37.28 15.72 -65.96
N ALA A 119 -36.38 16.71 -65.95
CA ALA A 119 -35.33 16.84 -66.96
C ALA A 119 -34.29 15.70 -66.99
N ALA A 120 -34.22 14.87 -65.94
CA ALA A 120 -33.21 13.83 -65.75
C ALA A 120 -33.69 12.40 -66.06
N ILE A 121 -34.87 12.22 -66.66
CA ILE A 121 -35.37 10.88 -67.03
C ILE A 121 -34.81 10.46 -68.40
N THR A 122 -34.26 9.24 -68.49
CA THR A 122 -33.75 8.67 -69.74
C THR A 122 -33.77 7.14 -69.70
N TYR A 123 -33.57 6.47 -70.83
CA TYR A 123 -33.44 5.02 -70.89
C TYR A 123 -32.01 4.59 -70.51
N TYR A 124 -31.89 3.69 -69.52
CA TYR A 124 -30.63 3.12 -69.07
C TYR A 124 -30.51 1.64 -69.51
N PRO A 125 -29.49 1.26 -70.30
CA PRO A 125 -29.32 -0.11 -70.76
C PRO A 125 -28.84 -1.04 -69.62
N GLY A 126 -29.31 -2.29 -69.60
CA GLY A 126 -28.83 -3.34 -68.70
C GLY A 126 -29.48 -3.37 -67.30
N ILE A 127 -30.50 -2.55 -67.06
CA ILE A 127 -31.21 -2.49 -65.77
C ILE A 127 -32.08 -3.73 -65.51
N GLU A 128 -32.42 -4.44 -66.60
CA GLU A 128 -33.13 -5.71 -66.59
C GLU A 128 -32.28 -6.90 -66.08
N ARG A 129 -30.95 -6.72 -65.95
CA ARG A 129 -30.06 -7.77 -65.44
C ARG A 129 -30.08 -7.77 -63.91
N VAL A 130 -30.66 -8.82 -63.33
CA VAL A 130 -30.57 -9.06 -61.88
C VAL A 130 -29.17 -9.56 -61.54
N ASP A 131 -28.46 -8.81 -60.70
CA ASP A 131 -27.18 -9.23 -60.13
C ASP A 131 -27.45 -10.09 -58.90
N ASN A 132 -27.16 -11.39 -58.97
CA ASN A 132 -27.37 -12.33 -57.86
C ASN A 132 -26.40 -12.12 -56.68
N THR A 133 -25.44 -11.17 -56.77
CA THR A 133 -24.50 -10.86 -55.69
C THR A 133 -24.98 -9.72 -54.77
N VAL A 134 -26.13 -9.09 -55.08
CA VAL A 134 -26.70 -8.01 -54.26
C VAL A 134 -27.49 -8.56 -53.07
N SER A 135 -27.58 -7.78 -52.01
CA SER A 135 -28.37 -8.13 -50.83
C SER A 135 -29.86 -8.16 -51.13
N VAL A 136 -30.56 -9.15 -50.57
CA VAL A 136 -32.03 -9.21 -50.50
C VAL A 136 -32.52 -8.63 -49.16
N PRO A 137 -33.80 -8.19 -49.05
CA PRO A 137 -34.34 -7.58 -47.84
C PRO A 137 -34.08 -8.38 -46.55
N GLU A 138 -34.14 -9.71 -46.64
CA GLU A 138 -33.86 -10.62 -45.53
C GLU A 138 -32.41 -10.48 -45.05
N THR A 139 -31.44 -10.61 -45.96
CA THR A 139 -30.00 -10.50 -45.65
C THR A 139 -29.60 -9.09 -45.18
N TRP A 140 -30.27 -8.05 -45.68
CA TRP A 140 -30.09 -6.66 -45.22
C TRP A 140 -30.59 -6.45 -43.79
N ALA A 141 -31.77 -6.99 -43.47
CA ALA A 141 -32.34 -6.93 -42.14
C ALA A 141 -31.50 -7.74 -41.14
N GLU A 142 -31.02 -8.91 -41.55
CA GLU A 142 -30.12 -9.76 -40.76
C GLU A 142 -28.80 -9.05 -40.41
N LEU A 143 -28.16 -8.37 -41.37
CA LEU A 143 -26.93 -7.60 -41.12
C LEU A 143 -27.15 -6.53 -40.04
N SER A 144 -28.26 -5.81 -40.16
CA SER A 144 -28.66 -4.77 -39.20
C SER A 144 -28.91 -5.34 -37.81
N ASN A 145 -29.65 -6.45 -37.74
CA ASN A 145 -29.93 -7.16 -36.50
C ASN A 145 -28.66 -7.69 -35.85
N ARG A 146 -27.72 -8.22 -36.63
CA ARG A 146 -26.42 -8.70 -36.15
C ARG A 146 -25.60 -7.56 -35.52
N ASN A 147 -25.54 -6.39 -36.15
CA ASN A 147 -24.83 -5.23 -35.61
C ASN A 147 -25.45 -4.76 -34.28
N ILE A 148 -26.79 -4.78 -34.18
CA ILE A 148 -27.51 -4.48 -32.93
C ILE A 148 -27.19 -5.50 -31.84
N GLN A 149 -27.27 -6.80 -32.15
CA GLN A 149 -26.98 -7.87 -31.18
C GLN A 149 -25.53 -7.81 -30.68
N GLN A 150 -24.57 -7.55 -31.57
CA GLN A 150 -23.18 -7.36 -31.21
C GLN A 150 -23.03 -6.16 -30.26
N SER A 151 -23.63 -5.00 -30.60
CA SER A 151 -23.60 -3.82 -29.72
C SER A 151 -24.18 -4.11 -28.34
N GLN A 152 -25.32 -4.82 -28.27
CA GLN A 152 -25.93 -5.21 -27.00
C GLN A 152 -25.01 -6.12 -26.17
N SER A 153 -24.37 -7.11 -26.80
CA SER A 153 -23.43 -8.02 -26.14
C SER A 153 -22.21 -7.29 -25.56
N GLU A 154 -21.62 -6.37 -26.33
CA GLU A 154 -20.47 -5.57 -25.88
C GLU A 154 -20.86 -4.61 -24.74
N ARG A 155 -22.07 -4.04 -24.79
CA ARG A 155 -22.60 -3.21 -23.70
C ARG A 155 -22.84 -4.01 -22.43
N SER A 156 -23.41 -5.21 -22.52
CA SER A 156 -23.58 -6.10 -21.35
C SER A 156 -22.22 -6.51 -20.76
N SER A 157 -21.21 -6.72 -21.59
CA SER A 157 -19.84 -7.01 -21.13
C SER A 157 -19.20 -5.79 -20.45
N SER A 158 -19.42 -4.59 -21.00
CA SER A 158 -18.99 -3.32 -20.38
C SER A 158 -19.61 -3.10 -19.00
N GLN A 159 -20.92 -3.36 -18.86
CA GLN A 159 -21.61 -3.22 -17.58
C GLN A 159 -21.04 -4.16 -16.50
N ARG A 160 -20.75 -5.41 -16.85
CA ARG A 160 -20.11 -6.37 -15.95
C ARG A 160 -18.72 -5.92 -15.54
N LEU A 161 -17.92 -5.42 -16.48
CA LEU A 161 -16.58 -4.90 -16.18
C LEU A 161 -16.63 -3.68 -15.26
N ARG A 162 -17.61 -2.78 -15.40
CA ARG A 162 -17.76 -1.65 -14.46
C ARG A 162 -18.02 -2.11 -13.03
N GLN A 163 -18.91 -3.08 -12.85
CA GLN A 163 -19.18 -3.67 -11.53
C GLN A 163 -17.92 -4.35 -10.97
N GLU A 164 -17.16 -5.03 -11.82
CA GLU A 164 -15.90 -5.66 -11.43
C GLU A 164 -14.86 -4.60 -11.00
N VAL A 165 -14.76 -3.48 -11.72
CA VAL A 165 -13.90 -2.34 -11.35
C VAL A 165 -14.28 -1.82 -9.96
N ASP A 166 -15.55 -1.52 -9.73
CA ASP A 166 -16.01 -0.98 -8.44
C ASP A 166 -15.72 -1.97 -7.29
N SER A 167 -15.98 -3.26 -7.53
CA SER A 167 -15.71 -4.32 -6.55
C SER A 167 -14.21 -4.50 -6.26
N LEU A 168 -13.35 -4.40 -7.28
CA LEU A 168 -11.91 -4.54 -7.13
C LEU A 168 -11.32 -3.36 -6.39
N ILE A 169 -11.76 -2.13 -6.69
CA ILE A 169 -11.32 -0.93 -5.96
C ILE A 169 -11.68 -1.07 -4.47
N ALA A 170 -12.90 -1.50 -4.15
CA ALA A 170 -13.31 -1.71 -2.76
C ALA A 170 -12.49 -2.82 -2.07
N ALA A 171 -12.28 -3.95 -2.74
CA ALA A 171 -11.53 -5.08 -2.19
C ALA A 171 -10.05 -4.73 -1.95
N THR A 172 -9.39 -4.11 -2.93
CA THR A 172 -7.99 -3.70 -2.82
C THR A 172 -7.78 -2.63 -1.75
N HIS A 173 -8.73 -1.70 -1.59
CA HIS A 173 -8.71 -0.74 -0.50
C HIS A 173 -8.76 -1.43 0.87
N GLN A 174 -9.68 -2.39 1.04
CA GLN A 174 -9.80 -3.15 2.27
C GLN A 174 -8.54 -3.96 2.57
N ASP A 175 -7.98 -4.66 1.58
CA ASP A 175 -6.76 -5.46 1.72
C ASP A 175 -5.58 -4.58 2.19
N MET A 176 -5.39 -3.43 1.53
CA MET A 176 -4.33 -2.47 1.89
C MET A 176 -4.55 -1.88 3.29
N TRP A 177 -5.79 -1.52 3.63
CA TRP A 177 -6.12 -0.97 4.94
C TRP A 177 -5.86 -1.96 6.07
N MET A 178 -6.21 -3.23 5.89
CA MET A 178 -5.94 -4.29 6.86
C MET A 178 -4.44 -4.51 7.05
N ALA A 179 -3.67 -4.54 5.96
CA ALA A 179 -2.22 -4.71 6.02
C ALA A 179 -1.54 -3.53 6.73
N TRP A 180 -1.92 -2.30 6.40
CA TRP A 180 -1.45 -1.07 7.04
C TRP A 180 -1.82 -1.02 8.53
N SER A 181 -3.05 -1.41 8.88
CA SER A 181 -3.49 -1.43 10.28
C SER A 181 -2.68 -2.45 11.10
N SER A 182 -2.42 -3.62 10.52
CA SER A 182 -1.59 -4.65 11.14
C SER A 182 -0.15 -4.18 11.36
N SER A 183 0.48 -3.56 10.36
CA SER A 183 1.86 -3.07 10.47
C SER A 183 1.99 -1.94 11.50
N ASN A 184 1.05 -0.99 11.51
CA ASN A 184 1.02 0.10 12.49
C ASN A 184 0.78 -0.38 13.93
N THR A 185 -0.08 -1.39 14.11
CA THR A 185 -0.30 -2.01 15.41
C THR A 185 0.99 -2.64 15.93
N CYS A 186 1.69 -3.39 15.06
CA CYS A 186 2.99 -3.99 15.41
C CYS A 186 4.04 -2.93 15.74
N LEU A 187 4.13 -1.85 14.96
CA LEU A 187 5.04 -0.74 15.23
C LEU A 187 4.77 -0.07 16.56
N THR A 188 3.50 0.20 16.87
CA THR A 188 3.08 0.85 18.11
C THR A 188 3.43 -0.03 19.31
N HIS A 189 3.17 -1.34 19.20
CA HIS A 189 3.56 -2.30 20.23
C HIS A 189 5.09 -2.28 20.45
N ARG A 190 5.88 -2.38 19.39
CA ARG A 190 7.34 -2.37 19.47
C ARG A 190 7.88 -1.06 20.08
N ALA A 191 7.31 0.08 19.70
CA ALA A 191 7.66 1.36 20.29
C ALA A 191 7.39 1.40 21.80
N GLY A 192 6.28 0.81 22.25
CA GLY A 192 5.97 0.61 23.66
C GLY A 192 7.00 -0.23 24.40
N GLU A 193 7.33 -1.42 23.87
CA GLU A 193 8.35 -2.30 24.47
C GLU A 193 9.72 -1.63 24.58
N THR A 194 10.14 -0.91 23.55
CA THR A 194 11.39 -0.14 23.56
C THR A 194 11.34 0.98 24.59
N GLY A 195 10.22 1.69 24.69
CA GLY A 195 9.99 2.73 25.70
C GLY A 195 10.08 2.19 27.13
N ASP A 196 9.44 1.06 27.40
CA ASP A 196 9.46 0.41 28.71
C ASP A 196 10.86 -0.08 29.08
N THR A 197 11.57 -0.69 28.13
CA THR A 197 12.95 -1.15 28.33
C THR A 197 13.87 0.02 28.64
N ARG A 198 13.76 1.12 27.89
CA ARG A 198 14.50 2.37 28.17
C ARG A 198 14.20 2.87 29.58
N ASN A 199 12.94 2.93 29.98
CA ASN A 199 12.54 3.43 31.31
C ASN A 199 13.12 2.55 32.43
N LYS A 200 13.11 1.22 32.26
CA LYS A 200 13.74 0.27 33.20
C LYS A 200 15.25 0.48 33.30
N LEU A 201 15.93 0.67 32.16
CA LEU A 201 17.38 0.94 32.13
C LEU A 201 17.73 2.26 32.81
N LEU A 202 16.95 3.32 32.59
CA LEU A 202 17.14 4.61 33.27
C LEU A 202 16.96 4.47 34.79
N ALA A 203 15.90 3.78 35.23
CA ALA A 203 15.67 3.53 36.65
C ALA A 203 16.80 2.71 37.29
N HIS A 204 17.32 1.70 36.59
CA HIS A 204 18.45 0.90 37.06
C HIS A 204 19.73 1.74 37.14
N ARG A 205 20.02 2.55 36.11
CA ARG A 205 21.15 3.48 36.11
C ARG A 205 21.11 4.41 37.31
N ASP A 206 19.95 5.01 37.59
CA ASP A 206 19.79 5.95 38.71
C ASP A 206 19.90 5.25 40.09
N ARG A 207 19.55 3.97 40.16
CA ARG A 207 19.81 3.14 41.35
C ARG A 207 21.30 2.87 41.53
N VAL A 208 21.99 2.39 40.50
CA VAL A 208 23.44 2.10 40.56
C VAL A 208 24.23 3.36 40.90
N GLN A 209 23.86 4.51 40.33
CA GLN A 209 24.52 5.78 40.67
C GLN A 209 24.36 6.14 42.15
N ARG A 210 23.19 5.91 42.74
CA ARG A 210 22.98 6.12 44.19
C ARG A 210 23.84 5.17 45.02
N GLU A 211 23.85 3.88 44.67
CA GLU A 211 24.67 2.87 45.34
C GLU A 211 26.17 3.22 45.27
N MET A 212 26.66 3.71 44.12
CA MET A 212 28.04 4.19 43.97
C MET A 212 28.34 5.37 44.90
N ASN A 213 27.47 6.39 44.93
CA ASN A 213 27.65 7.56 45.79
C ASN A 213 27.64 7.17 47.29
N ASP A 214 26.80 6.21 47.68
CA ASP A 214 26.74 5.72 49.06
C ASP A 214 28.00 4.91 49.42
N LEU A 215 28.53 4.11 48.49
CA LEU A 215 29.81 3.42 48.67
C LEU A 215 30.99 4.39 48.78
N GLU A 216 31.01 5.46 47.98
CA GLU A 216 32.03 6.52 48.10
C GLU A 216 31.99 7.18 49.49
N ARG A 217 30.79 7.51 49.99
CA ARG A 217 30.61 8.01 51.35
C ARG A 217 31.07 7.03 52.42
N HIS A 218 30.77 5.73 52.26
CA HIS A 218 31.25 4.70 53.19
C HIS A 218 32.78 4.59 53.19
N ILE A 219 33.43 4.67 52.03
CA ILE A 219 34.89 4.69 51.94
C ILE A 219 35.47 5.87 52.72
N ASP A 220 34.91 7.07 52.56
CA ASP A 220 35.37 8.25 53.28
C ASP A 220 35.14 8.17 54.78
N MET A 221 33.98 7.65 55.21
CA MET A 221 33.71 7.38 56.62
C MET A 221 34.69 6.37 57.22
N LEU A 222 35.02 5.29 56.49
CA LEU A 222 36.00 4.29 56.93
C LEU A 222 37.41 4.88 57.02
N ARG A 223 37.83 5.65 56.01
CA ARG A 223 39.13 6.37 56.03
C ARG A 223 39.23 7.29 57.24
N LYS A 224 38.18 8.06 57.52
CA LYS A 224 38.11 8.92 58.71
C LYS A 224 38.16 8.11 60.00
N ALA A 225 37.40 7.03 60.12
CA ALA A 225 37.41 6.19 61.31
C ALA A 225 38.78 5.55 61.58
N ILE A 226 39.53 5.17 60.53
CA ILE A 226 40.92 4.70 60.66
C ILE A 226 41.82 5.83 61.17
N LEU A 227 41.70 7.03 60.61
CA LEU A 227 42.47 8.20 61.04
C LEU A 227 42.18 8.57 62.50
N ASP A 228 40.90 8.62 62.90
CA ASP A 228 40.46 8.95 64.26
C ASP A 228 40.99 7.94 65.28
N LYS A 229 41.15 6.66 64.88
CA LYS A 229 41.74 5.60 65.73
C LYS A 229 43.27 5.64 65.80
N SER A 230 43.96 6.38 64.92
CA SER A 230 45.43 6.41 64.87
C SER A 230 46.05 7.03 66.13
N ALA A 231 45.48 8.13 66.64
CA ALA A 231 45.96 8.81 67.84
C ALA A 231 45.84 7.95 69.12
N PRO A 232 44.67 7.37 69.47
CA PRO A 232 44.58 6.48 70.63
C PRO A 232 45.43 5.22 70.47
N LEU A 233 45.56 4.66 69.27
CA LEU A 233 46.45 3.51 69.01
C LEU A 233 47.92 3.87 69.29
N LYS A 234 48.38 5.04 68.84
CA LYS A 234 49.73 5.55 69.12
C LYS A 234 49.96 5.72 70.62
N VAL A 235 48.99 6.25 71.37
CA VAL A 235 49.06 6.36 72.84
C VAL A 235 49.22 4.99 73.49
N VAL A 236 48.42 4.00 73.08
CA VAL A 236 48.52 2.63 73.62
C VAL A 236 49.89 2.02 73.30
N GLN A 237 50.37 2.15 72.06
CA GLN A 237 51.70 1.66 71.67
C GLN A 237 52.83 2.31 72.46
N THR A 238 52.83 3.64 72.59
CA THR A 238 53.84 4.36 73.40
C THR A 238 53.79 3.95 74.88
N ARG A 239 52.59 3.76 75.44
CA ARG A 239 52.46 3.26 76.82
C ARG A 239 52.99 1.83 76.97
N LEU A 240 52.77 0.96 75.98
CA LEU A 240 53.25 -0.41 75.98
C LEU A 240 54.78 -0.45 75.91
N GLU A 241 55.38 0.35 75.01
CA GLU A 241 56.83 0.48 74.85
C GLU A 241 57.50 1.06 76.10
N GLY A 242 56.93 2.10 76.72
CA GLY A 242 57.46 2.62 77.97
C GLY A 242 57.49 1.56 79.08
N ARG A 243 56.53 0.62 79.07
CA ARG A 243 56.48 -0.50 80.04
C ARG A 243 57.50 -1.60 79.76
N THR A 244 58.04 -1.72 78.55
CA THR A 244 59.11 -2.71 78.27
C THR A 244 60.46 -2.31 78.88
N HIS A 245 60.57 -1.09 79.41
CA HIS A 245 61.78 -0.55 80.05
C HIS A 245 61.78 -0.69 81.59
N ARG A 246 60.81 -1.41 82.18
CA ARG A 246 60.78 -1.67 83.62
C ARG A 246 62.04 -2.47 84.03
N PRO A 247 62.74 -2.10 85.11
CA PRO A 247 63.98 -2.77 85.50
C PRO A 247 63.73 -4.13 86.18
N GLU A 248 64.62 -5.09 85.91
CA GLU A 248 64.73 -6.39 86.60
C GLU A 248 63.40 -7.12 86.80
N THR A 249 63.05 -7.48 88.04
CA THR A 249 61.86 -8.27 88.39
C THR A 249 60.55 -7.52 88.17
N GLU A 250 60.59 -6.18 88.01
CA GLU A 250 59.41 -5.37 87.70
C GLU A 250 58.99 -5.44 86.21
N LEU A 251 59.83 -6.04 85.33
CA LEU A 251 59.46 -6.36 83.94
C LEU A 251 58.50 -7.56 83.91
N CYS A 252 57.32 -7.36 84.46
CA CYS A 252 56.27 -8.34 84.56
C CYS A 252 55.32 -8.25 83.37
N ARG A 253 54.90 -9.41 82.83
CA ARG A 253 53.92 -9.52 81.75
C ARG A 253 52.51 -9.49 82.34
N ASP A 254 52.08 -8.29 82.70
CA ASP A 254 50.80 -8.00 83.35
C ASP A 254 49.65 -7.88 82.33
N PRO A 255 48.37 -7.95 82.75
CA PRO A 255 47.22 -7.84 81.84
C PRO A 255 47.25 -6.64 80.87
N PRO A 256 47.82 -5.47 81.22
CA PRO A 256 47.98 -4.35 80.29
C PRO A 256 49.00 -4.56 79.15
N GLN A 257 49.76 -5.66 79.13
CA GLN A 257 50.65 -6.08 78.02
C GLN A 257 50.01 -7.12 77.08
N HIS A 258 48.77 -7.53 77.35
CA HIS A 258 47.98 -8.48 76.54
C HIS A 258 46.84 -7.78 75.78
#